data_AF-A0A1Q5MQX4-F1
#
_entry.id   AF-A0A1Q5MQX4-F1
#
_cell.length_a   1.000
_cell.length_b   1.000
_cell.length_c   1.000
_cell.angle_alpha   90.00
_cell.angle_beta   90.00
_cell.angle_gamma   90.00
#
_symmetry.space_group_name_H-M   'P 1'
#
loop_
_entity.id
_entity.type
_entity.pdbx_description
1 polymer ?
#
loop_
_entity_poly.entity_id
_entity_poly.type
_entity_poly.pdbx_seq_one_letter_code
_entity_poly.pdbx_strand_id
1 'polypeptide(L)'
;MATTRTAADTCTGGGIGRGTGEAAASGGSRDRYGGRGRDRGQTAIEFVGVTPLIILLLVLLWQCALFGYTFTLASNAADMGARAGGGAQGNRGAACESAANEDLPDAWKSGSIGCAEGGAGLYRATVRLSVPVLVPGVLDWGPTVTGEAASVKEG
;
A
#
# COMPACT_ATOMS: atom_id res chain seq x y z
N MET A 1 21.85 -32.20 77.13
CA MET A 1 22.42 -32.62 78.43
C MET A 1 22.38 -31.38 79.32
N ALA A 2 21.75 -31.48 80.50
CA ALA A 2 21.38 -30.40 81.46
C ALA A 2 20.29 -29.43 80.93
N THR A 3 19.02 -29.45 81.35
CA THR A 3 18.37 -29.42 82.69
C THR A 3 18.40 -28.03 83.34
N THR A 4 17.23 -27.35 83.38
CA THR A 4 16.70 -26.58 84.53
C THR A 4 15.26 -26.12 84.20
N ARG A 5 14.23 -26.73 84.82
CA ARG A 5 13.32 -26.16 85.88
C ARG A 5 12.75 -24.78 85.53
N THR A 6 11.44 -24.63 85.23
CA THR A 6 10.22 -24.79 86.06
C THR A 6 10.07 -23.78 87.20
N ALA A 7 8.92 -23.09 87.14
CA ALA A 7 8.18 -22.38 88.19
C ALA A 7 8.80 -21.10 88.74
N ALA A 8 8.06 -20.11 89.21
CA ALA A 8 6.68 -19.66 89.09
C ALA A 8 6.70 -18.40 89.97
N ASP A 9 6.18 -17.27 89.52
CA ASP A 9 5.84 -16.22 90.48
C ASP A 9 4.60 -15.49 90.02
N THR A 10 3.69 -15.39 90.98
CA THR A 10 2.35 -14.86 90.88
C THR A 10 2.36 -13.54 91.61
N CYS A 11 1.77 -12.48 91.04
CA CYS A 11 0.95 -11.47 91.73
C CYS A 11 0.51 -10.43 90.69
N THR A 12 -0.76 -10.36 90.35
CA THR A 12 -1.78 -9.47 90.97
C THR A 12 -1.65 -8.02 90.50
N GLY A 13 -2.58 -7.59 89.66
CA GLY A 13 -2.69 -6.20 89.23
C GLY A 13 -3.89 -6.00 88.31
N GLY A 14 -5.07 -5.86 88.91
CA GLY A 14 -6.29 -5.53 88.19
C GLY A 14 -6.22 -4.12 87.59
N GLY A 15 -6.70 -4.01 86.35
CA GLY A 15 -6.87 -2.75 85.64
C GLY A 15 -8.02 -2.88 84.64
N ILE A 16 -9.21 -2.50 85.07
CA ILE A 16 -10.45 -2.52 84.30
C ILE A 16 -10.40 -1.34 83.31
N GLY A 17 -10.06 -1.62 82.05
CA GLY A 17 -10.09 -0.65 80.95
C GLY A 17 -11.14 -1.07 79.91
N ARG A 18 -12.40 -0.71 80.15
CA ARG A 18 -13.52 -0.88 79.21
C ARG A 18 -13.42 0.21 78.13
N GLY A 19 -12.78 -0.11 77.02
CA GLY A 19 -12.84 0.65 75.77
C GLY A 19 -13.82 -0.01 74.80
N THR A 20 -15.09 0.38 74.89
CA THR A 20 -16.11 0.08 73.89
C THR A 20 -15.87 0.97 72.67
N GLY A 21 -15.51 0.38 71.54
CA GLY A 21 -15.42 1.02 70.25
C GLY A 21 -15.90 0.05 69.17
N GLU A 22 -17.03 0.39 68.59
CA GLU A 22 -17.88 -0.33 67.66
C GLU A 22 -17.22 -1.12 66.51
N ALA A 23 -18.00 -2.11 66.10
CA ALA A 23 -17.85 -2.96 64.93
C ALA A 23 -17.76 -2.19 63.60
N ALA A 24 -16.90 -2.69 62.72
CA ALA A 24 -17.17 -2.81 61.29
C ALA A 24 -16.42 -4.06 60.80
N ALA A 25 -17.08 -5.22 60.82
CA ALA A 25 -17.71 -5.77 59.62
C ALA A 25 -16.69 -5.99 58.48
N SER A 26 -16.33 -7.26 58.35
CA SER A 26 -15.91 -7.88 57.10
C SER A 26 -16.80 -7.46 55.92
N GLY A 27 -16.21 -7.28 54.75
CA GLY A 27 -16.97 -7.37 53.51
C GLY A 27 -16.56 -6.40 52.42
N GLY A 28 -15.92 -6.95 51.40
CA GLY A 28 -16.08 -6.45 50.05
C GLY A 28 -14.84 -5.78 49.49
N SER A 29 -13.95 -6.61 48.93
CA SER A 29 -13.23 -6.25 47.72
C SER A 29 -14.24 -5.71 46.71
N ARG A 30 -14.42 -4.40 46.66
CA ARG A 30 -15.08 -3.73 45.55
C ARG A 30 -14.01 -3.46 44.52
N ASP A 31 -13.66 -4.53 43.83
CA ASP A 31 -13.22 -4.49 42.44
C ASP A 31 -14.25 -3.69 41.63
N ARG A 32 -14.14 -2.36 41.66
CA ARG A 32 -14.74 -1.54 40.62
C ARG A 32 -13.85 -1.68 39.40
N TYR A 33 -14.16 -2.73 38.66
CA TYR A 33 -13.92 -2.87 37.23
C TYR A 33 -14.32 -1.57 36.51
N GLY A 34 -13.39 -0.62 36.40
CA GLY A 34 -13.66 0.73 35.89
C GLY A 34 -12.57 1.29 34.98
N GLY A 35 -11.70 0.43 34.44
CA GLY A 35 -10.57 0.90 33.64
C GLY A 35 -9.96 -0.08 32.64
N ARG A 36 -10.45 -1.32 32.48
CA ARG A 36 -9.83 -2.31 31.57
C ARG A 36 -10.21 -2.12 30.08
N GLY A 37 -10.27 -0.88 29.64
CA GLY A 37 -10.56 -0.50 28.26
C GLY A 37 -9.73 0.66 27.73
N ARG A 38 -8.97 1.38 28.57
CA ARG A 38 -8.19 2.56 28.15
C ARG A 38 -6.83 2.22 27.53
N ASP A 39 -6.20 1.13 27.97
CA ASP A 39 -4.84 0.79 27.52
C ASP A 39 -4.81 0.10 26.14
N ARG A 40 -5.96 -0.36 25.63
CA ARG A 40 -6.06 -0.96 24.28
C ARG A 40 -6.35 0.06 23.17
N GLY A 41 -6.71 1.30 23.54
CA GLY A 41 -7.05 2.36 22.59
C GLY A 41 -5.88 3.31 22.28
N GLN A 42 -4.90 3.42 23.19
CA GLN A 42 -3.79 4.36 23.04
C GLN A 42 -2.81 3.95 21.92
N THR A 43 -2.56 2.66 21.76
CA THR A 43 -1.75 2.16 20.64
C THR A 43 -2.47 2.35 19.30
N ALA A 44 -3.78 2.14 19.25
CA ALA A 44 -4.55 2.28 18.01
C ALA A 44 -4.52 3.72 17.46
N ILE A 45 -4.63 4.74 18.32
CA ILE A 45 -4.57 6.15 17.89
C ILE A 45 -3.17 6.57 17.39
N GLU A 46 -2.09 5.98 17.92
CA GLU A 46 -0.73 6.22 17.43
C GLU A 46 -0.56 5.64 16.00
N PHE A 47 -1.10 4.44 15.75
CA PHE A 47 -1.04 3.81 14.43
C PHE A 47 -1.94 4.48 13.38
N VAL A 48 -3.07 5.08 13.79
CA VAL A 48 -3.94 5.86 12.90
C VAL A 48 -3.22 7.10 12.35
N GLY A 49 -2.18 7.61 12.99
CA GLY A 49 -1.35 8.70 12.43
C GLY A 49 -0.49 8.27 11.23
N VAL A 50 0.09 7.06 11.28
CA VAL A 50 0.99 6.54 10.23
C VAL A 50 0.22 5.84 9.10
N THR A 51 -0.93 5.25 9.42
CA THR A 51 -1.78 4.53 8.45
C THR A 51 -2.12 5.34 7.19
N PRO A 52 -2.60 6.59 7.26
CA PRO A 52 -2.91 7.37 6.05
C PRO A 52 -1.66 7.66 5.21
N LEU A 53 -0.50 7.87 5.83
CA LEU A 53 0.77 8.03 5.12
C LEU A 53 1.14 6.76 4.35
N ILE A 54 1.00 5.59 4.98
CA ILE A 54 1.23 4.30 4.32
C ILE A 54 0.28 4.13 3.14
N ILE A 55 -1.02 4.43 3.31
CA ILE A 55 -2.01 4.34 2.23
C ILE A 55 -1.62 5.25 1.07
N LEU A 56 -1.23 6.49 1.32
CA LEU A 56 -0.78 7.41 0.27
C LEU A 56 0.45 6.89 -0.47
N LEU A 57 1.43 6.32 0.24
CA LEU A 57 2.60 5.70 -0.37
C LEU A 57 2.24 4.47 -1.19
N LEU A 58 1.34 3.61 -0.70
CA LEU A 58 0.86 2.45 -1.44
C LEU A 58 0.13 2.88 -2.71
N VAL A 59 -0.73 3.91 -2.64
CA VAL A 59 -1.38 4.48 -3.82
C VAL A 59 -0.34 5.04 -4.79
N LEU A 60 0.67 5.78 -4.31
CA LEU A 60 1.71 6.34 -5.17
C LEU A 60 2.53 5.23 -5.86
N LEU A 61 2.98 4.22 -5.12
CA LEU A 61 3.70 3.06 -5.66
C LEU A 61 2.84 2.30 -6.66
N TRP A 62 1.55 2.15 -6.36
CA TRP A 62 0.59 1.56 -7.28
C TRP A 62 0.45 2.37 -8.57
N GLN A 63 0.32 3.69 -8.47
CA GLN A 63 0.29 4.57 -9.65
C GLN A 63 1.59 4.40 -10.46
N CYS A 64 2.76 4.44 -9.82
CA CYS A 64 4.05 4.23 -10.48
C CYS A 64 4.12 2.88 -11.21
N ALA A 65 3.56 1.81 -10.63
CA ALA A 65 3.50 0.51 -11.27
C ALA A 65 2.66 0.53 -12.56
N LEU A 66 1.50 1.21 -12.54
CA LEU A 66 0.69 1.38 -13.75
C LEU A 66 1.38 2.23 -14.81
N PHE A 67 2.02 3.33 -14.41
CA PHE A 67 2.84 4.14 -15.32
C PHE A 67 3.93 3.31 -16.00
N GLY A 68 4.70 2.56 -15.21
CA GLY A 68 5.73 1.67 -15.74
C GLY A 68 5.18 0.63 -16.71
N TYR A 69 4.05 0.01 -16.36
CA TYR A 69 3.40 -0.98 -17.22
C TYR A 69 2.99 -0.41 -18.57
N THR A 70 2.37 0.78 -18.58
CA THR A 70 1.98 1.44 -19.84
C THR A 70 3.17 1.87 -20.70
N PHE A 71 4.27 2.29 -20.08
CA PHE A 71 5.50 2.60 -20.80
C PHE A 71 6.06 1.37 -21.51
N THR A 72 6.12 0.23 -20.80
CA THR A 72 6.54 -1.05 -21.40
C THR A 72 5.65 -1.47 -22.58
N LEU A 73 4.33 -1.35 -22.44
CA LEU A 73 3.38 -1.63 -23.53
C LEU A 73 3.61 -0.74 -24.75
N ALA A 74 3.72 0.58 -24.53
CA ALA A 74 3.89 1.55 -25.61
C ALA A 74 5.20 1.33 -26.38
N SER A 75 6.29 1.02 -25.68
CA SER A 75 7.59 0.75 -26.30
C SER A 75 7.59 -0.53 -27.14
N ASN A 76 7.04 -1.63 -26.63
CA ASN A 76 6.97 -2.90 -27.37
C ASN A 76 6.15 -2.74 -28.66
N ALA A 77 4.97 -2.12 -28.55
CA ALA A 77 4.12 -1.84 -29.70
C ALA A 77 4.81 -0.95 -30.75
N ALA A 78 5.59 0.05 -30.31
CA ALA A 78 6.37 0.89 -31.22
C ALA A 78 7.45 0.07 -31.95
N ASP A 79 8.20 -0.78 -31.25
CA ASP A 79 9.25 -1.60 -31.86
C ASP A 79 8.68 -2.58 -32.90
N MET A 80 7.56 -3.23 -32.58
CA MET A 80 6.89 -4.16 -33.49
C MET A 80 6.32 -3.44 -34.71
N GLY A 81 5.67 -2.28 -34.51
CA GLY A 81 5.17 -1.45 -35.60
C GLY A 81 6.28 -0.93 -36.52
N ALA A 82 7.42 -0.50 -35.95
CA ALA A 82 8.55 0.01 -36.72
C ALA A 82 9.18 -1.07 -37.62
N ARG A 83 9.34 -2.29 -37.10
CA ARG A 83 9.87 -3.42 -37.86
C ARG A 83 8.92 -3.89 -38.95
N ALA A 84 7.64 -4.05 -38.63
CA ALA A 84 6.64 -4.47 -39.60
C ALA A 84 6.47 -3.46 -40.74
N GLY A 85 6.44 -2.16 -40.42
CA GLY A 85 6.37 -1.10 -41.41
C GLY A 85 7.65 -0.95 -42.24
N GLY A 86 8.83 -1.13 -41.62
CA GLY A 86 10.13 -1.08 -42.30
C GLY A 86 10.36 -2.21 -43.30
N GLY A 87 9.86 -3.42 -43.02
CA GLY A 87 10.01 -4.61 -43.86
C GLY A 87 8.87 -4.87 -44.85
N ALA A 88 7.80 -4.08 -44.83
CA ALA A 88 6.65 -4.31 -45.69
C ALA A 88 6.89 -3.79 -47.13
N GLN A 89 6.63 -4.65 -48.11
CA GLN A 89 6.72 -4.35 -49.56
C GLN A 89 5.45 -3.70 -50.12
N GLY A 90 4.37 -3.67 -49.33
CA GLY A 90 3.05 -3.13 -49.71
C GLY A 90 2.66 -1.90 -48.89
N ASN A 91 1.44 -1.90 -48.33
CA ASN A 91 0.97 -0.83 -47.47
C ASN A 91 1.68 -0.87 -46.10
N ARG A 92 2.83 -0.19 -46.00
CA ARG A 92 3.65 -0.09 -44.78
C ARG A 92 2.88 0.46 -43.57
N GLY A 93 1.98 1.41 -43.81
CA GLY A 93 1.14 2.00 -42.76
C GLY A 93 0.21 0.97 -42.12
N ALA A 94 -0.50 0.18 -42.94
CA ALA A 94 -1.39 -0.88 -42.45
C ALA A 94 -0.61 -2.00 -41.74
N ALA A 95 0.57 -2.37 -42.24
CA ALA A 95 1.44 -3.35 -41.58
C ALA A 95 1.93 -2.87 -40.21
N CYS A 96 2.34 -1.61 -40.11
CA CYS A 96 2.74 -0.98 -38.85
C CYS A 96 1.58 -0.91 -37.86
N GLU A 97 0.42 -0.42 -38.28
CA GLU A 97 -0.75 -0.27 -37.41
C GLU A 97 -1.30 -1.61 -36.93
N SER A 98 -1.35 -2.62 -37.81
CA SER A 98 -1.77 -3.98 -37.42
C SER A 98 -0.82 -4.60 -36.41
N ALA A 99 0.49 -4.55 -36.66
CA ALA A 99 1.49 -5.12 -35.78
C ALA A 99 1.58 -4.39 -34.43
N ALA A 100 1.42 -3.08 -34.43
CA ALA A 100 1.40 -2.29 -33.19
C ALA A 100 0.14 -2.57 -32.35
N ASN A 101 -1.02 -2.86 -32.97
CA ASN A 101 -2.26 -3.12 -32.24
C ASN A 101 -2.42 -4.56 -31.72
N GLU A 102 -1.73 -5.54 -32.32
CA GLU A 102 -1.90 -6.96 -32.00
C GLU A 102 -1.53 -7.28 -30.55
N ASP A 103 -0.47 -6.65 -30.04
CA ASP A 103 0.05 -6.87 -28.69
C ASP A 103 -0.59 -5.94 -27.62
N LEU A 104 -1.50 -5.05 -28.02
CA LEU A 104 -2.16 -4.12 -27.11
C LEU A 104 -3.36 -4.77 -26.41
N PRO A 105 -3.41 -4.78 -25.06
CA PRO A 105 -4.60 -5.21 -24.35
C PRO A 105 -5.78 -4.28 -24.62
N ASP A 106 -7.02 -4.80 -24.57
CA ASP A 106 -8.24 -4.05 -24.93
C ASP A 106 -8.38 -2.71 -24.19
N ALA A 107 -7.93 -2.63 -22.93
CA ALA A 107 -7.97 -1.42 -22.12
C ALA A 107 -7.06 -0.27 -22.63
N TRP A 108 -6.13 -0.57 -23.55
CA TRP A 108 -5.20 0.40 -24.14
C TRP A 108 -5.37 0.59 -25.65
N LYS A 109 -6.29 -0.15 -26.29
CA LYS A 109 -6.59 -0.04 -27.73
C LYS A 109 -7.17 1.31 -28.16
N SER A 110 -7.63 2.14 -27.22
CA SER A 110 -8.08 3.51 -27.52
C SER A 110 -6.92 4.51 -27.70
N GLY A 111 -5.67 4.06 -27.61
CA GLY A 111 -4.49 4.87 -27.89
C GLY A 111 -4.39 5.29 -29.36
N SER A 112 -3.50 6.24 -29.66
CA SER A 112 -3.20 6.65 -31.04
C SER A 112 -1.87 6.06 -31.49
N ILE A 113 -1.85 5.45 -32.68
CA ILE A 113 -0.65 4.91 -33.31
C ILE A 113 -0.35 5.78 -34.53
N GLY A 114 0.85 6.34 -34.59
CA GLY A 114 1.37 7.11 -35.70
C GLY A 114 2.50 6.35 -36.37
N CYS A 115 2.31 5.98 -37.64
CA CYS A 115 3.34 5.36 -38.46
C CYS A 115 3.79 6.36 -39.52
N ALA A 116 5.09 6.62 -39.61
CA ALA A 116 5.65 7.58 -40.55
C ALA A 116 6.98 7.08 -41.13
N GLU A 117 7.22 7.40 -42.41
CA GLU A 117 8.57 7.26 -42.95
C GLU A 117 9.47 8.32 -42.28
N GLY A 118 10.56 7.88 -41.67
CA GLY A 118 11.56 8.73 -41.07
C GLY A 118 12.61 9.18 -42.10
N GLY A 119 13.36 10.24 -41.76
CA GLY A 119 14.51 10.66 -42.57
C GLY A 119 15.59 9.58 -42.63
N ALA A 120 16.38 9.59 -43.73
CA ALA A 120 17.53 8.71 -43.95
C ALA A 120 17.22 7.20 -44.09
N GLY A 121 16.09 6.83 -44.70
CA GLY A 121 15.76 5.42 -44.97
C GLY A 121 15.31 4.64 -43.73
N LEU A 122 14.80 5.35 -42.73
CA LEU A 122 14.24 4.76 -41.52
C LEU A 122 12.70 4.78 -41.57
N TYR A 123 12.06 3.84 -40.89
CA TYR A 123 10.62 3.80 -40.67
C TYR A 123 10.35 3.98 -39.18
N ARG A 124 9.50 4.93 -38.80
CA ARG A 124 9.21 5.30 -37.39
C ARG A 124 7.78 4.93 -37.01
N ALA A 125 7.63 4.34 -35.84
CA ALA A 125 6.34 4.12 -35.19
C ALA A 125 6.29 4.85 -33.85
N THR A 126 5.19 5.54 -33.61
CA THR A 126 4.90 6.29 -32.38
C THR A 126 3.58 5.78 -31.82
N VAL A 127 3.58 5.30 -30.59
CA VAL A 127 2.38 4.76 -29.92
C VAL A 127 2.09 5.62 -28.69
N ARG A 128 0.91 6.21 -28.61
CA ARG A 128 0.46 7.03 -27.47
C ARG A 128 -0.68 6.32 -26.77
N LEU A 129 -0.45 5.94 -25.52
CA LEU A 129 -1.41 5.22 -24.68
C LEU A 129 -1.86 6.09 -23.51
N SER A 130 -3.14 6.00 -23.17
CA SER A 130 -3.70 6.63 -21.97
C SER A 130 -3.60 5.68 -20.79
N VAL A 131 -3.10 6.16 -19.64
CA VAL A 131 -2.99 5.34 -18.43
C VAL A 131 -4.36 5.25 -17.73
N PRO A 132 -4.92 4.06 -17.48
CA PRO A 132 -6.17 3.91 -16.75
C PRO A 132 -6.00 4.38 -15.29
N VAL A 133 -6.81 5.36 -14.87
CA VAL A 133 -6.74 5.95 -13.53
C VAL A 133 -7.55 5.09 -12.54
N LEU A 134 -6.95 4.70 -11.41
CA LEU A 134 -7.65 3.85 -10.42
C LEU A 134 -8.76 4.54 -9.61
N VAL A 135 -8.81 5.87 -9.63
CA VAL A 135 -9.80 6.64 -8.87
C VAL A 135 -10.39 7.72 -9.80
N PRO A 136 -11.39 7.36 -10.63
CA PRO A 136 -12.14 8.38 -11.38
C PRO A 136 -12.78 9.35 -10.37
N GLY A 137 -12.36 10.63 -10.39
CA GLY A 137 -12.90 11.69 -9.51
C GLY A 137 -11.93 12.37 -8.52
N VAL A 138 -10.68 11.90 -8.34
CA VAL A 138 -9.66 12.62 -7.52
C VAL A 138 -8.51 13.18 -8.37
N LEU A 139 -8.21 12.54 -9.50
CA LEU A 139 -7.12 12.90 -10.41
C LEU A 139 -7.60 12.73 -11.86
N ASP A 140 -8.34 13.72 -12.39
CA ASP A 140 -8.92 13.69 -13.75
C ASP A 140 -7.92 14.06 -14.87
N TRP A 141 -6.63 14.16 -14.55
CA TRP A 141 -5.59 14.25 -15.56
C TRP A 141 -5.13 12.84 -15.85
N GLY A 142 -5.57 12.26 -16.97
CA GLY A 142 -5.02 11.03 -17.51
C GLY A 142 -3.75 11.34 -18.31
N PRO A 143 -2.55 11.29 -17.72
CA PRO A 143 -1.30 11.48 -18.45
C PRO A 143 -1.20 10.44 -19.57
N THR A 144 -0.96 10.94 -20.78
CA THR A 144 -0.66 10.13 -21.96
C THR A 144 0.81 9.73 -21.95
N VAL A 145 1.11 8.45 -22.06
CA VAL A 145 2.46 7.93 -22.23
C VAL A 145 2.73 7.71 -23.71
N THR A 146 3.88 8.19 -24.20
CA THR A 146 4.30 8.05 -25.60
C THR A 146 5.51 7.13 -25.69
N GLY A 147 5.40 6.07 -26.48
CA GLY A 147 6.50 5.22 -26.91
C GLY A 147 6.87 5.52 -28.36
N GLU A 148 8.16 5.54 -28.68
CA GLU A 148 8.67 5.76 -30.04
C GLU A 148 9.75 4.72 -30.38
N ALA A 149 9.73 4.23 -31.61
CA ALA A 149 10.74 3.35 -32.15
C ALA A 149 10.99 3.63 -33.64
N ALA A 150 12.18 3.31 -34.12
CA ALA A 150 12.56 3.45 -35.52
C ALA A 150 13.33 2.21 -36.01
N SER A 151 13.05 1.77 -37.23
CA SER A 151 13.71 0.63 -37.89
C SER A 151 14.23 1.03 -39.26
N VAL A 152 15.19 0.27 -39.81
CA VAL A 152 15.69 0.48 -41.17
C VAL A 152 14.63 0.02 -42.17
N LYS A 153 14.43 0.79 -43.25
CA LYS A 153 13.51 0.45 -44.34
C LYS A 153 14.18 -0.57 -45.24
N GLU A 154 13.84 -1.83 -45.05
CA GLU A 154 14.30 -2.98 -45.84
C GLU A 154 13.09 -3.56 -46.59
N GLY A 155 12.60 -2.86 -47.62
CA GLY A 155 11.42 -3.28 -48.38
C GLY A 155 11.18 -2.50 -49.65
#